data_AF-A0A9J7MU00-F1
#
_entry.id   AF-A0A9J7MU00-F1
#
_cell.length_a   1.000
_cell.length_b   1.000
_cell.length_c   1.000
_cell.angle_alpha   90.00
_cell.angle_beta   90.00
_cell.angle_gamma   90.00
#
_symmetry.space_group_name_H-M   'P 1'
#
loop_
_entity.id
_entity.type
_entity.pdbx_description
1 polymer ?
#
loop_
_entity_poly.entity_id
_entity_poly.type
_entity_poly.pdbx_seq_one_letter_code
_entity_poly.pdbx_strand_id
1 'polypeptide(L)'
;MADYWKSQPRHFCEFCKCWIADNKPSRDFHEKGKRHKENVERRIKEVREKSEEHWKVQQENKDFLQQMEAAALKAAAKDIASDPSLASQYGIKAPIHRPPSVNIDTGTL
;
A
#
# COMPACT_ATOMS: atom_id res chain seq x y z
N MET A 1 -3.49 42.39 -44.50
CA MET A 1 -3.08 41.01 -44.20
C MET A 1 -2.47 41.04 -42.81
N ALA A 2 -2.97 40.25 -41.87
CA ALA A 2 -2.45 40.22 -40.50
C ALA A 2 -1.39 39.12 -40.41
N ASP A 3 -0.16 39.49 -40.00
CA ASP A 3 0.89 38.53 -39.73
C ASP A 3 0.46 37.56 -38.63
N TYR A 4 0.36 36.28 -38.98
CA TYR A 4 0.04 35.21 -38.06
C TYR A 4 1.28 34.91 -37.20
N TRP A 5 1.34 35.46 -35.99
CA TRP A 5 2.44 35.17 -35.06
C TRP A 5 2.30 33.74 -34.53
N LYS A 6 3.20 32.85 -34.94
CA LYS A 6 3.35 31.51 -34.36
C LYS A 6 4.32 31.59 -33.19
N SER A 7 3.93 31.05 -32.03
CA SER A 7 4.85 30.89 -30.90
C SER A 7 5.96 29.90 -31.25
N GLN A 8 7.17 30.16 -30.75
CA GLN A 8 8.27 29.20 -30.89
C GLN A 8 8.04 27.99 -29.98
N PRO A 9 8.24 26.76 -30.47
CA PRO A 9 8.11 25.57 -29.66
C PRO A 9 9.21 25.53 -28.58
N ARG A 10 8.84 25.09 -27.37
CA ARG A 10 9.74 24.95 -26.23
C ARG A 10 9.70 23.53 -25.71
N HIS A 11 10.85 23.00 -25.32
CA HIS A 11 11.01 21.68 -24.75
C HIS A 11 11.20 21.77 -23.23
N PHE A 12 10.48 20.96 -22.46
CA PHE A 12 10.62 20.91 -21.00
C PHE A 12 11.54 19.76 -20.59
N CYS A 13 12.56 20.05 -19.78
CA CYS A 13 13.41 19.02 -19.18
C CYS A 13 12.88 18.64 -17.79
N GLU A 14 12.52 17.37 -17.60
CA GLU A 14 11.97 16.85 -16.34
C GLU A 14 12.98 16.85 -15.18
N PHE A 15 14.25 16.57 -15.47
CA PHE A 15 15.30 16.51 -14.45
C PHE A 15 15.71 17.91 -13.95
N CYS A 16 15.85 18.85 -14.87
CA CYS A 16 16.26 20.23 -14.57
C CYS A 16 15.08 21.16 -14.23
N LYS A 17 13.84 20.73 -14.52
CA LYS A 17 12.59 21.51 -14.36
C LYS A 17 12.65 22.87 -15.06
N CYS A 18 13.18 22.91 -16.28
CA CYS A 18 13.31 24.15 -17.06
C CYS A 18 12.83 23.99 -18.50
N TRP A 19 12.43 25.13 -19.09
CA TRP A 19 12.04 25.23 -20.49
C TRP A 19 13.22 25.67 -21.35
N ILE A 20 13.46 24.94 -22.43
CA ILE A 20 14.55 25.14 -23.38
C ILE A 20 13.92 25.37 -24.77
N ALA A 21 14.66 25.98 -25.69
CA ALA A 21 14.22 26.06 -27.09
C ALA A 21 14.10 24.65 -27.70
N ASP A 22 13.02 24.37 -28.42
CA ASP A 22 12.81 23.07 -29.06
C ASP A 22 13.57 22.99 -30.39
N ASN A 23 14.90 22.99 -30.29
CA ASN A 23 15.79 22.67 -31.39
C ASN A 23 16.77 21.59 -30.96
N LYS A 24 17.12 20.70 -31.90
CA LYS A 24 17.98 19.55 -31.62
C LYS A 24 19.33 19.94 -30.97
N PRO A 25 20.07 20.95 -31.47
CA PRO A 25 21.32 21.35 -30.85
C PRO A 25 21.18 21.85 -29.40
N SER A 26 20.14 22.64 -29.09
CA SER A 26 19.90 23.16 -27.73
C SER A 26 19.52 22.06 -26.76
N ARG A 27 18.76 21.04 -27.22
CA ARG A 27 18.43 19.87 -26.40
C ARG A 27 19.68 19.03 -26.14
N ASP A 28 20.45 18.72 -27.19
CA ASP A 28 21.67 17.93 -27.08
C ASP A 28 22.71 18.61 -26.16
N PHE A 29 22.84 19.95 -26.25
CA PHE A 29 23.73 20.71 -25.35
C PHE A 29 23.25 20.68 -23.90
N HIS A 30 21.94 20.82 -23.67
CA HIS A 30 21.37 20.75 -22.34
C HIS A 30 21.59 19.38 -21.69
N GLU A 31 21.30 18.29 -22.42
CA GLU A 31 21.46 16.91 -21.94
C GLU A 31 22.93 16.57 -21.65
N LYS A 32 23.86 17.08 -22.47
CA LYS A 32 25.31 16.91 -22.23
C LYS A 32 25.86 17.77 -21.11
N GLY A 33 25.11 18.79 -20.67
CA GLY A 33 25.50 19.73 -19.63
C GLY A 33 25.69 19.07 -18.26
N LYS A 34 26.67 19.57 -17.50
CA LYS A 34 27.04 19.00 -16.18
C LYS A 34 25.86 18.94 -15.21
N ARG A 35 25.12 20.05 -15.10
CA ARG A 35 23.93 20.17 -14.23
C ARG A 35 22.85 19.13 -14.56
N HIS A 36 22.65 18.82 -15.84
CA HIS A 36 21.67 17.82 -16.25
C HIS A 36 22.10 16.43 -15.79
N LYS A 37 23.34 16.04 -16.07
CA LYS A 37 23.93 14.76 -15.65
C LYS A 37 23.89 14.56 -14.14
N GLU A 38 24.31 15.56 -13.37
CA GLU A 38 24.28 15.53 -11.90
C GLU A 38 22.84 15.35 -11.36
N ASN A 39 21.85 16.01 -11.97
CA ASN A 39 20.45 15.83 -11.58
C ASN A 39 19.89 14.44 -11.93
N VAL A 40 20.30 13.89 -13.08
CA VAL A 40 19.92 12.53 -13.48
C VAL A 40 20.51 11.51 -12.51
N GLU A 41 21.81 11.62 -12.20
CA GLU A 41 22.49 10.73 -11.25
C GLU A 41 21.87 10.80 -9.85
N ARG A 42 21.59 12.02 -9.36
CA ARG A 42 20.89 12.23 -8.10
C ARG A 42 19.50 11.57 -8.12
N ARG A 43 18.73 11.75 -9.19
CA ARG A 43 17.40 11.14 -9.30
C ARG A 43 17.46 9.61 -9.34
N ILE A 44 18.46 9.03 -10.00
CA ILE A 44 18.67 7.57 -10.00
C ILE A 44 18.97 7.08 -8.58
N LYS A 45 19.82 7.79 -7.84
CA LYS A 45 20.15 7.46 -6.45
C LYS A 45 18.91 7.56 -5.54
N GLU A 46 18.17 8.67 -5.62
CA GLU A 46 16.93 8.88 -4.86
C GLU A 46 15.90 7.76 -5.12
N VAL A 47 15.75 7.32 -6.37
CA VAL A 47 14.81 6.22 -6.71
C VAL A 47 15.23 4.90 -6.09
N ARG A 48 16.54 4.60 -6.09
CA ARG A 48 17.06 3.37 -5.47
C ARG A 48 16.84 3.36 -3.96
N GLU A 49 17.24 4.44 -3.28
CA GLU A 49 17.07 4.58 -1.82
C GLU A 49 15.59 4.47 -1.43
N LYS A 50 14.72 5.20 -2.14
CA LYS A 50 13.27 5.12 -1.91
C LYS A 50 12.69 3.73 -2.15
N SER A 51 13.23 2.97 -3.11
CA SER A 51 12.77 1.60 -3.37
C SER A 51 13.14 0.64 -2.22
N GLU A 52 14.33 0.80 -1.62
CA GLU A 52 14.78 0.00 -0.48
C GLU A 52 14.00 0.35 0.79
N GLU A 53 13.81 1.64 1.06
CA GLU A 53 12.98 2.12 2.18
C GLU A 53 11.54 1.62 2.05
N HIS A 54 10.95 1.73 0.85
CA HIS A 54 9.61 1.21 0.61
C HIS A 54 9.56 -0.30 0.84
N TRP A 55 10.55 -1.07 0.38
CA TRP A 55 10.57 -2.51 0.64
C TRP A 55 10.62 -2.84 2.13
N LYS A 56 11.48 -2.15 2.92
CA LYS A 56 11.57 -2.34 4.37
C LYS A 56 10.26 -2.01 5.08
N VAL A 57 9.69 -0.84 4.81
CA VAL A 57 8.40 -0.41 5.38
C VAL A 57 7.29 -1.39 5.02
N GLN A 58 7.29 -1.93 3.79
CA GLN A 58 6.31 -2.94 3.40
C GLN A 58 6.48 -4.27 4.16
N GLN A 59 7.71 -4.68 4.52
CA GLN A 59 7.91 -5.86 5.36
C GLN A 59 7.44 -5.60 6.79
N GLU A 60 7.85 -4.47 7.39
CA GLU A 60 7.43 -4.09 8.75
C GLU A 60 5.91 -3.99 8.88
N ASN A 61 5.24 -3.41 7.88
CA ASN A 61 3.79 -3.34 7.85
C ASN A 61 3.14 -4.73 7.78
N LYS A 62 3.70 -5.66 7.00
CA LYS A 62 3.19 -7.04 6.93
C LYS A 62 3.34 -7.75 8.26
N ASP A 63 4.51 -7.63 8.89
CA ASP A 63 4.77 -8.25 10.19
C ASP A 63 3.84 -7.67 11.27
N PHE A 64 3.62 -6.36 11.26
CA PHE A 64 2.69 -5.69 12.16
C PHE A 64 1.25 -6.16 11.97
N LEU A 65 0.79 -6.26 10.71
CA LEU A 65 -0.55 -6.76 10.39
C LEU A 65 -0.73 -8.21 10.87
N GLN A 66 0.25 -9.08 10.65
CA GLN A 66 0.20 -10.48 11.13
C GLN A 66 0.12 -10.56 12.65
N GLN A 67 0.90 -9.74 13.37
CA GLN A 67 0.86 -9.70 14.83
C GLN A 67 -0.50 -9.19 15.34
N MET A 68 -1.04 -8.16 14.70
CA MET A 68 -2.36 -7.60 15.03
C MET A 68 -3.46 -8.64 14.80
N GLU A 69 -3.45 -9.34 13.65
CA GLU A 69 -4.39 -10.41 13.34
C GLU A 69 -4.30 -11.55 14.36
N ALA A 70 -3.09 -12.00 14.70
CA ALA A 70 -2.88 -13.04 15.70
C ALA A 70 -3.37 -12.62 17.09
N ALA A 71 -3.15 -11.37 17.48
CA ALA A 71 -3.65 -10.82 18.74
C ALA A 71 -5.18 -10.73 18.74
N ALA A 72 -5.78 -10.27 17.64
CA ALA A 72 -7.24 -10.19 17.49
C ALA A 72 -7.89 -11.58 17.56
N LEU A 73 -7.31 -12.59 16.89
CA LEU A 73 -7.80 -13.97 16.96
C LEU A 73 -7.68 -14.55 18.37
N LYS A 74 -6.57 -14.28 19.09
CA LYS A 74 -6.41 -14.71 20.49
C LYS A 74 -7.43 -14.04 21.41
N ALA A 75 -7.70 -12.75 21.23
CA ALA A 75 -8.72 -12.04 21.99
C ALA A 75 -10.12 -12.61 21.72
N ALA A 76 -10.48 -12.74 20.43
CA ALA A 76 -11.75 -13.34 20.03
C ALA A 76 -11.93 -14.76 20.59
N ALA A 77 -10.88 -15.59 20.58
CA ALA A 77 -10.93 -16.93 21.18
C ALA A 77 -11.20 -16.90 22.70
N LYS A 78 -10.61 -15.94 23.43
CA LYS A 78 -10.86 -15.76 24.87
C LYS A 78 -12.28 -15.27 25.15
N ASP A 79 -12.80 -14.36 24.32
CA ASP A 79 -14.15 -13.83 24.45
C ASP A 79 -15.19 -14.93 24.19
N ILE A 80 -14.97 -15.76 23.17
CA ILE A 80 -15.82 -16.94 22.88
C ILE A 80 -15.76 -17.98 24.00
N ALA A 81 -14.57 -18.21 24.57
CA ALA A 81 -14.42 -19.17 25.68
C ALA A 81 -15.11 -18.69 26.97
N SER A 82 -15.17 -17.38 27.19
CA SER A 82 -15.84 -16.78 28.35
C SER A 82 -17.36 -16.77 28.15
N ASP A 83 -17.81 -16.35 26.96
CA ASP A 83 -19.22 -16.23 26.61
C ASP A 83 -19.50 -16.79 25.20
N PRO A 84 -20.04 -18.02 25.08
CA PRO A 84 -20.27 -18.68 23.79
C PRO A 84 -21.26 -17.96 22.85
N SER A 85 -22.08 -17.03 23.36
CA SER A 85 -23.02 -16.23 22.56
C SER A 85 -22.33 -15.14 21.72
N LEU A 86 -21.16 -14.69 22.14
CA LEU A 86 -20.36 -13.67 21.43
C LEU A 86 -19.81 -14.19 20.09
N ALA A 87 -19.69 -15.51 19.90
CA ALA A 87 -19.30 -16.12 18.63
C ALA A 87 -20.17 -15.66 17.45
N SER A 88 -21.48 -15.47 17.68
CA SER A 88 -22.41 -14.97 16.67
C SER A 88 -22.16 -13.52 16.27
N GLN A 89 -21.62 -12.68 17.18
CA GLN A 89 -21.31 -11.27 16.91
C GLN A 89 -20.04 -11.13 16.07
N TYR A 90 -19.06 -12.00 16.29
CA TYR A 90 -17.82 -12.06 15.50
C TYR A 90 -17.99 -12.81 14.16
N GLY A 91 -19.21 -13.28 13.83
CA GLY A 91 -19.49 -14.01 12.58
C GLY A 91 -18.86 -15.41 12.51
N ILE A 92 -18.42 -15.96 13.64
CA ILE A 92 -17.79 -17.27 13.75
C ILE A 92 -18.89 -18.27 14.14
N LYS A 93 -19.20 -19.25 13.29
CA LYS A 93 -20.17 -20.31 13.63
C LYS A 93 -19.63 -21.14 14.79
N ALA A 94 -20.17 -20.96 16.00
CA ALA A 94 -19.80 -21.76 17.17
C ALA A 94 -20.08 -23.26 16.93
N PRO A 95 -19.23 -24.18 17.42
CA PRO A 95 -19.57 -25.59 17.42
C PRO A 95 -20.82 -25.80 18.28
N ILE A 96 -21.85 -26.39 17.68
CA ILE A 96 -23.15 -26.65 18.31
C ILE A 96 -22.91 -27.55 19.52
N HIS A 97 -22.99 -27.02 20.74
CA HIS A 97 -23.27 -27.89 21.88
C HIS A 97 -24.71 -28.39 21.69
N ARG A 98 -24.89 -29.67 21.41
CA ARG A 98 -26.20 -30.28 21.61
C ARG A 98 -26.20 -30.70 23.09
N PRO A 99 -27.05 -30.12 23.97
CA PRO A 99 -27.13 -30.63 25.33
C PRO A 99 -27.53 -32.11 25.28
N PRO A 100 -26.95 -32.97 26.15
CA PRO A 100 -27.33 -34.39 26.17
C PRO A 100 -28.83 -34.49 26.40
N SER A 101 -29.51 -35.25 25.54
CA SER A 101 -30.94 -35.51 25.66
C SER A 101 -31.19 -36.25 26.97
N VAL A 102 -31.73 -35.54 27.96
CA VAL A 102 -32.21 -36.15 29.20
C VAL A 102 -33.47 -36.93 28.83
N ASN A 103 -33.38 -38.26 28.79
CA ASN A 103 -34.56 -39.11 28.69
C ASN A 103 -35.32 -39.01 30.01
N ILE A 104 -36.49 -38.40 29.97
CA ILE A 104 -37.40 -38.36 31.10
C ILE A 104 -38.21 -39.65 31.03
N ASP A 105 -37.84 -40.63 31.84
CA ASP A 105 -38.63 -41.84 32.07
C ASP A 105 -39.96 -41.44 32.73
N THR A 106 -41.00 -41.24 31.91
CA THR A 106 -42.36 -41.11 32.43
C THR A 106 -42.86 -42.47 32.86
N GLY A 107 -42.55 -42.82 34.11
CA GLY A 107 -43.26 -43.85 34.84
C GLY A 107 -44.72 -43.42 34.98
N THR A 108 -45.63 -44.22 34.46
CA THR A 108 -47.05 -44.18 34.80
C THR A 108 -47.49 -45.62 35.01
N LEU A 109 -48.24 -45.78 36.11
CA LEU A 109 -48.70 -46.99 36.80
C LEU A 109 -49.29 -48.08 35.89
#